data_AF-A0A2J6WXU7-F1
#
_entry.id   AF-A0A2J6WXU7-F1
#
_cell.length_a   1.000
_cell.length_b   1.000
_cell.length_c   1.000
_cell.angle_alpha   90.00
_cell.angle_beta   90.00
_cell.angle_gamma   90.00
#
_symmetry.space_group_name_H-M   'P 1'
#
loop_
_entity.id
_entity.type
_entity.pdbx_description
1 polymer ?
#
loop_
_entity_poly.entity_id
_entity_poly.type
_entity_poly.pdbx_seq_one_letter_code
_entity_poly.pdbx_strand_id
1 'polypeptide(L)'
;MRTKLLLSMLLCLSITPVALIHATPPITTPELALPPNDVLIAPPPATLAFATDEDLRLPSQYLAGRVAVRLVLPESNGLIDPSDENWTPDQIEQVVSETQAALDWWRERLPAARLAFDLVVQTVPTNYEPIRYGIAQEGLWISDVLRAWGYEGGNYIEQAYSAAFDLRDQRGADWATTIFIVNSARDDGYFADGRFAYAYLNGPFSVITSDGGPYTTRWLRAVIAHEFAHLFGALDQYSSANVSCDLRSGYLFAPTTNSMFNNCGTNEPSIMRELITSFTIGAVDVSARAQLGYRDSDGDGVIDVLDTTPTITLTATGQTLSHRPMVELMVRDLGYPSPVQPDVSINPIQSVEYRVGDSDWQLALPVDGAFDQTREVVQVELPLYDGEHVVEFRAVNLVGNVSAPIKQTFTISGLGVAPVYRLAPAFIQEQTLMVHVQAPPETQAVEVSTRRDFVNPLRLPYRSEIVLPLPNELVLSTFTHAPMLYVRFIDAAGLPSLVYALPIDLPEPVMVMIPLVLR
;
A
#
# COMPACT_ATOMS: atom_id res chain seq x y z
N MET A 1 -92.53 47.25 17.82
CA MET A 1 -92.20 47.15 19.27
C MET A 1 -91.50 45.82 19.47
N ARG A 2 -90.17 45.82 19.60
CA ARG A 2 -89.40 45.46 20.83
C ARG A 2 -89.71 44.01 21.28
N THR A 3 -88.76 43.08 21.42
CA THR A 3 -87.47 43.23 22.14
C THR A 3 -86.52 42.02 21.90
N LYS A 4 -85.26 42.31 21.51
CA LYS A 4 -83.91 41.79 21.92
C LYS A 4 -83.67 40.27 22.12
N LEU A 5 -82.68 39.60 21.50
CA LEU A 5 -81.18 39.69 21.49
C LEU A 5 -80.46 39.09 22.75
N LEU A 6 -79.40 38.29 22.50
CA LEU A 6 -78.31 37.75 23.37
C LEU A 6 -78.61 36.47 24.19
N LEU A 7 -77.72 35.47 24.41
CA LEU A 7 -76.32 35.15 24.06
C LEU A 7 -75.98 33.79 24.72
N SER A 8 -75.03 32.99 24.16
CA SER A 8 -74.20 31.96 24.85
C SER A 8 -74.93 30.66 25.30
N MET A 9 -74.46 29.40 25.14
CA MET A 9 -73.11 28.84 25.27
C MET A 9 -73.07 27.36 24.75
N LEU A 10 -71.91 26.91 24.25
CA LEU A 10 -71.32 25.55 24.26
C LEU A 10 -72.20 24.28 24.06
N LEU A 11 -71.93 23.50 22.99
CA LEU A 11 -71.25 22.20 23.07
C LEU A 11 -70.94 21.66 21.64
N CYS A 12 -69.71 21.80 21.17
CA CYS A 12 -69.23 21.07 20.00
C CYS A 12 -68.81 19.66 20.43
N LEU A 13 -69.58 18.63 20.08
CA LEU A 13 -69.08 17.25 20.03
C LEU A 13 -68.45 17.02 18.66
N SER A 14 -67.12 16.99 18.61
CA SER A 14 -66.35 16.45 17.50
C SER A 14 -66.44 14.93 17.51
N ILE A 15 -67.12 14.35 16.52
CA ILE A 15 -67.07 12.91 16.23
C ILE A 15 -65.85 12.70 15.33
N THR A 16 -64.78 12.12 15.86
CA THR A 16 -63.64 11.63 15.07
C THR A 16 -63.98 10.25 14.48
N PRO A 17 -63.64 9.96 13.21
CA PRO A 17 -63.76 8.61 12.69
C PRO A 17 -62.60 7.77 13.26
N VAL A 18 -62.94 6.66 13.93
CA VAL A 18 -61.98 5.63 14.32
C VAL A 18 -61.49 4.95 13.04
N ALA A 19 -60.30 5.31 12.57
CA ALA A 19 -59.57 4.50 11.63
C ALA A 19 -59.05 3.27 12.38
N LEU A 20 -59.55 2.07 12.05
CA LEU A 20 -58.87 0.84 12.39
C LEU A 20 -57.51 0.84 11.66
N ILE A 21 -56.46 1.23 12.38
CA ILE A 21 -55.08 0.96 11.98
C ILE A 21 -54.90 -0.56 12.15
N HIS A 22 -55.09 -1.32 11.07
CA HIS A 22 -54.43 -2.61 10.98
C HIS A 22 -52.94 -2.29 10.83
N ALA A 23 -52.20 -2.41 11.93
CA ALA A 23 -50.75 -2.47 11.85
C ALA A 23 -50.42 -3.65 10.94
N THR A 24 -49.87 -3.36 9.77
CA THR A 24 -49.10 -4.37 9.03
C THR A 24 -48.07 -4.93 10.02
N PRO A 25 -47.97 -6.26 10.20
CA PRO A 25 -46.88 -6.81 10.99
C PRO A 25 -45.58 -6.24 10.42
N PRO A 26 -44.60 -5.86 11.27
CA PRO A 26 -43.30 -5.47 10.76
C PRO A 26 -42.83 -6.59 9.85
N ILE A 27 -42.42 -6.25 8.63
CA ILE A 27 -41.62 -7.16 7.81
C ILE A 27 -40.31 -7.26 8.57
N THR A 28 -40.23 -8.22 9.50
CA THR A 28 -38.97 -8.69 10.03
C THR A 28 -38.30 -9.37 8.85
N THR A 29 -37.48 -8.61 8.11
CA THR A 29 -36.40 -9.22 7.34
C THR A 29 -35.69 -10.16 8.32
N PRO A 30 -35.55 -11.46 8.04
CA PRO A 30 -34.81 -12.35 8.93
C PRO A 30 -33.45 -11.70 9.16
N GLU A 31 -33.11 -11.48 10.43
CA GLU A 31 -31.77 -11.05 10.81
C GLU A 31 -30.84 -12.21 10.46
N LEU A 32 -30.16 -12.09 9.31
CA LEU A 32 -29.16 -13.08 8.90
C LEU A 32 -27.98 -12.89 9.84
N ALA A 33 -27.87 -13.80 10.81
CA ALA A 33 -26.85 -13.74 11.83
C ALA A 33 -25.53 -14.32 11.32
N LEU A 34 -24.43 -13.70 11.73
CA LEU A 34 -23.08 -14.19 11.50
C LEU A 34 -22.73 -15.35 12.45
N PRO A 35 -21.87 -16.29 12.02
CA PRO A 35 -21.59 -17.52 12.73
C PRO A 35 -20.69 -17.27 13.94
N PRO A 36 -21.06 -17.67 15.18
CA PRO A 36 -20.20 -17.44 16.34
C PRO A 36 -18.87 -18.22 16.26
N ASN A 37 -17.78 -17.60 16.71
CA ASN A 37 -16.42 -18.19 16.71
C ASN A 37 -15.98 -18.61 15.30
N ASP A 38 -16.11 -17.68 14.36
CA ASP A 38 -15.63 -17.71 12.97
C ASP A 38 -14.27 -17.01 12.80
N VAL A 39 -13.78 -16.30 13.82
CA VAL A 39 -12.40 -15.84 13.90
C VAL A 39 -11.53 -16.77 14.73
N LEU A 40 -10.44 -17.23 14.12
CA LEU A 40 -9.51 -18.22 14.68
C LEU A 40 -8.10 -17.63 14.81
N ILE A 41 -7.28 -18.22 15.68
CA ILE A 41 -5.87 -17.85 15.82
C ILE A 41 -5.00 -18.99 15.29
N ALA A 42 -4.23 -18.72 14.25
CA ALA A 42 -3.22 -19.65 13.76
C ALA A 42 -1.99 -19.60 14.68
N PRO A 43 -1.31 -20.75 14.92
CA PRO A 43 0.05 -20.72 15.46
C PRO A 43 0.96 -19.87 14.57
N PRO A 44 1.92 -19.13 15.14
CA PRO A 44 2.89 -18.38 14.33
C PRO A 44 3.72 -19.33 13.47
N PRO A 45 4.11 -18.92 12.25
CA PRO A 45 4.87 -19.78 11.34
C PRO A 45 6.24 -20.12 11.92
N ALA A 46 6.69 -21.36 11.71
CA ALA A 46 7.99 -21.83 12.18
C ALA A 46 9.17 -21.00 11.63
N THR A 47 9.01 -20.37 10.46
CA THR A 47 10.03 -19.53 9.83
C THR A 47 10.42 -18.32 10.68
N LEU A 48 9.50 -17.77 11.50
CA LEU A 48 9.83 -16.69 12.44
C LEU A 48 10.84 -17.11 13.50
N ALA A 49 10.95 -18.40 13.82
CA ALA A 49 11.91 -18.89 14.81
C ALA A 49 13.37 -18.88 14.31
N PHE A 50 13.57 -18.76 12.99
CA PHE A 50 14.88 -18.83 12.33
C PHE A 50 15.18 -17.65 11.41
N ALA A 51 14.26 -16.69 11.29
CA ALA A 51 14.44 -15.56 10.39
C ALA A 51 15.61 -14.69 10.85
N THR A 52 16.63 -14.60 10.00
CA THR A 52 17.77 -13.71 10.17
C THR A 52 17.54 -12.43 9.37
N ASP A 53 17.19 -11.35 10.07
CA ASP A 53 17.26 -9.91 9.73
C ASP A 53 16.80 -9.35 8.35
N GLU A 54 16.53 -10.16 7.31
CA GLU A 54 16.31 -9.63 5.96
C GLU A 54 14.84 -9.49 5.55
N ASP A 55 13.92 -10.35 6.02
CA ASP A 55 12.48 -10.14 5.86
C ASP A 55 11.67 -10.88 6.94
N LEU A 56 11.14 -10.14 7.92
CA LEU A 56 10.33 -10.67 9.02
C LEU A 56 8.82 -10.63 8.71
N ARG A 57 8.43 -10.31 7.48
CA ARG A 57 7.02 -10.15 7.12
C ARG A 57 6.25 -11.44 7.28
N LEU A 58 5.19 -11.38 8.07
CA LEU A 58 4.10 -12.36 8.04
C LEU A 58 3.29 -12.20 6.73
N PRO A 59 2.41 -13.17 6.39
CA PRO A 59 1.65 -13.09 5.15
C PRO A 59 0.78 -11.84 5.05
N SER A 60 0.21 -11.40 6.17
CA SER A 60 -0.67 -10.23 6.24
C SER A 60 -0.61 -9.61 7.64
N GLN A 61 -0.07 -8.40 7.74
CA GLN A 61 0.09 -7.70 9.02
C GLN A 61 -0.84 -6.48 9.13
N TYR A 62 -0.97 -5.72 8.04
CA TYR A 62 -1.88 -4.60 7.90
C TYR A 62 -2.34 -4.45 6.45
N LEU A 63 -3.52 -3.87 6.23
CA LEU A 63 -4.15 -3.78 4.93
C LEU A 63 -3.71 -2.50 4.20
N ALA A 64 -2.46 -2.48 3.73
CA ALA A 64 -1.89 -1.41 2.92
C ALA A 64 -0.88 -1.95 1.90
N GLY A 65 -0.66 -1.23 0.79
CA GLY A 65 0.23 -1.65 -0.29
C GLY A 65 -0.38 -2.71 -1.22
N ARG A 66 0.48 -3.48 -1.88
CA ARG A 66 0.10 -4.51 -2.82
C ARG A 66 -0.18 -5.83 -2.10
N VAL A 67 -1.36 -6.39 -2.30
CA VAL A 67 -1.78 -7.67 -1.72
C VAL A 67 -2.02 -8.69 -2.83
N ALA A 68 -1.28 -9.79 -2.81
CA ALA A 68 -1.59 -10.95 -3.63
C ALA A 68 -2.65 -11.82 -2.94
N VAL A 69 -3.75 -12.08 -3.63
CA VAL A 69 -4.87 -12.88 -3.10
C VAL A 69 -4.98 -14.15 -3.94
N ARG A 70 -4.84 -15.30 -3.30
CA ARG A 70 -5.08 -16.59 -3.95
C ARG A 70 -6.48 -17.08 -3.63
N LEU A 71 -7.33 -17.14 -4.64
CA LEU A 71 -8.65 -17.74 -4.57
C LEU A 71 -8.56 -19.21 -4.98
N VAL A 72 -8.83 -20.10 -4.04
CA VAL A 72 -8.74 -21.55 -4.21
C VAL A 72 -10.14 -22.12 -4.28
N LEU A 73 -10.40 -22.91 -5.31
CA LEU A 73 -11.65 -23.62 -5.53
C LEU A 73 -11.37 -25.13 -5.45
N PRO A 74 -11.45 -25.75 -4.27
CA PRO A 74 -11.26 -27.19 -4.15
C PRO A 74 -12.33 -27.95 -4.93
N GLU A 75 -11.93 -29.02 -5.62
CA GLU A 75 -12.79 -29.88 -6.43
C GLU A 75 -12.62 -31.34 -5.99
N SER A 76 -13.67 -31.95 -5.47
CA SER A 76 -13.65 -33.36 -5.07
C SER A 76 -13.45 -34.26 -6.28
N ASN A 77 -12.46 -35.15 -6.22
CA ASN A 77 -12.14 -36.09 -7.29
C ASN A 77 -12.82 -37.47 -7.13
N GLY A 78 -13.61 -37.68 -6.07
CA GLY A 78 -14.33 -38.93 -5.84
C GLY A 78 -13.53 -40.04 -5.14
N LEU A 79 -12.27 -39.82 -4.72
CA LEU A 79 -11.40 -40.90 -4.23
C LEU A 79 -11.71 -41.34 -2.79
N ILE A 80 -11.92 -40.40 -1.86
CA ILE A 80 -12.29 -40.69 -0.46
C ILE A 80 -13.78 -40.42 -0.27
N ASP A 81 -14.24 -39.22 -0.61
CA ASP A 81 -15.67 -38.89 -0.66
C ASP A 81 -16.21 -38.94 -2.09
N PRO A 82 -17.49 -39.30 -2.29
CA PRO A 82 -18.19 -39.00 -3.52
C PRO A 82 -18.08 -37.51 -3.87
N SER A 83 -17.83 -37.23 -5.16
CA SER A 83 -17.88 -35.87 -5.70
C SER A 83 -19.33 -35.49 -5.95
N ASP A 84 -19.88 -34.68 -5.05
CA ASP A 84 -21.28 -34.25 -5.08
C ASP A 84 -21.39 -32.77 -5.52
N GLU A 85 -20.39 -31.94 -5.23
CA GLU A 85 -20.38 -30.50 -5.49
C GLU A 85 -19.34 -30.10 -6.57
N ASN A 86 -19.66 -30.39 -7.83
CA ASN A 86 -18.74 -30.12 -8.93
C ASN A 86 -18.82 -28.66 -9.39
N TRP A 87 -17.67 -28.00 -9.54
CA TRP A 87 -17.61 -26.65 -10.08
C TRP A 87 -18.00 -26.60 -11.55
N THR A 88 -18.89 -25.67 -11.88
CA THR A 88 -19.18 -25.29 -13.28
C THR A 88 -18.46 -23.98 -13.64
N PRO A 89 -18.19 -23.72 -14.93
CA PRO A 89 -17.59 -22.46 -15.37
C PRO A 89 -18.35 -21.22 -14.88
N ASP A 90 -19.69 -21.25 -14.91
CA ASP A 90 -20.53 -20.12 -14.49
C ASP A 90 -20.41 -19.85 -12.98
N GLN A 91 -20.33 -20.90 -12.15
CA GLN A 91 -20.11 -20.75 -10.71
C GLN A 91 -18.72 -20.19 -10.41
N ILE A 92 -17.69 -20.66 -11.13
CA ILE A 92 -16.33 -20.13 -11.00
C ILE A 92 -16.32 -18.64 -11.35
N GLU A 93 -16.87 -18.25 -12.50
CA GLU A 93 -16.93 -16.84 -12.93
C GLU A 93 -17.68 -15.98 -11.90
N GLN A 94 -18.81 -16.47 -11.38
CA GLN A 94 -19.56 -15.78 -10.35
C GLN A 94 -18.72 -15.54 -9.09
N VAL A 95 -18.09 -16.57 -8.52
CA VAL A 95 -17.28 -16.45 -7.31
C VAL A 95 -16.08 -15.52 -7.52
N VAL A 96 -15.43 -15.60 -8.68
CA VAL A 96 -14.34 -14.69 -9.06
C VAL A 96 -14.82 -13.25 -9.11
N SER A 97 -15.96 -12.98 -9.74
CA SER A 97 -16.54 -11.63 -9.81
C SER A 97 -16.92 -11.10 -8.42
N GLU A 98 -17.47 -11.94 -7.54
CA GLU A 98 -17.83 -11.54 -6.17
C GLU A 98 -16.58 -11.25 -5.33
N THR A 99 -15.51 -12.04 -5.50
CA THR A 99 -14.23 -11.82 -4.83
C THR A 99 -13.60 -10.52 -5.31
N GLN A 100 -13.55 -10.28 -6.62
CA GLN A 100 -13.03 -9.04 -7.18
C GLN A 100 -13.81 -7.81 -6.66
N ALA A 101 -15.14 -7.89 -6.61
CA ALA A 101 -15.98 -6.82 -6.07
C ALA A 101 -15.69 -6.54 -4.57
N ALA A 102 -15.41 -7.56 -3.77
CA ALA A 102 -15.02 -7.40 -2.37
C ALA A 102 -13.66 -6.69 -2.21
N LEU A 103 -12.69 -7.05 -3.05
CA LEU A 103 -11.36 -6.42 -3.05
C LEU A 103 -11.43 -4.96 -3.53
N ASP A 104 -12.19 -4.68 -4.59
CA ASP A 104 -12.40 -3.32 -5.08
C ASP A 104 -13.10 -2.44 -4.04
N TRP A 105 -14.05 -3.01 -3.29
CA TRP A 105 -14.68 -2.32 -2.17
C TRP A 105 -13.64 -1.85 -1.15
N TRP A 106 -12.72 -2.73 -0.70
CA TRP A 106 -11.67 -2.34 0.24
C TRP A 106 -10.75 -1.24 -0.30
N ARG A 107 -10.33 -1.36 -1.56
CA ARG A 107 -9.50 -0.35 -2.25
C ARG A 107 -10.15 1.03 -2.22
N GLU A 108 -11.46 1.10 -2.43
CA GLU A 108 -12.20 2.37 -2.43
C GLU A 108 -12.39 2.98 -1.04
N ARG A 109 -12.42 2.18 0.04
CA ARG A 109 -12.69 2.66 1.41
C ARG A 109 -11.43 3.07 2.18
N LEU A 110 -10.26 2.61 1.74
CA LEU A 110 -8.96 2.87 2.37
C LEU A 110 -7.99 3.58 1.42
N PRO A 111 -8.30 4.80 0.91
CA PRO A 111 -7.51 5.46 -0.13
C PRO A 111 -6.06 5.76 0.28
N ALA A 112 -5.81 6.08 1.56
CA ALA A 112 -4.45 6.35 2.05
C ALA A 112 -3.60 5.08 2.20
N ALA A 113 -4.20 3.88 2.12
CA ALA A 113 -3.50 2.60 2.23
C ALA A 113 -2.84 2.16 0.92
N ARG A 114 -3.05 2.88 -0.19
CA ARG A 114 -2.42 2.60 -1.50
C ARG A 114 -2.65 1.17 -1.98
N LEU A 115 -3.85 0.65 -1.73
CA LEU A 115 -4.18 -0.75 -2.00
C LEU A 115 -4.14 -1.08 -3.50
N ALA A 116 -3.42 -2.14 -3.82
CA ALA A 116 -3.45 -2.79 -5.13
C ALA A 116 -3.62 -4.30 -4.91
N PHE A 117 -4.62 -4.91 -5.56
CA PHE A 117 -4.89 -6.33 -5.43
C PHE A 117 -4.46 -7.09 -6.68
N ASP A 118 -3.82 -8.24 -6.49
CA ASP A 118 -3.48 -9.20 -7.54
C ASP A 118 -4.19 -10.53 -7.24
N LEU A 119 -5.30 -10.79 -7.94
CA LEU A 119 -6.15 -11.95 -7.72
C LEU A 119 -5.70 -13.12 -8.61
N VAL A 120 -5.30 -14.22 -7.98
CA VAL A 120 -4.94 -15.47 -8.65
C VAL A 120 -5.99 -16.54 -8.34
N VAL A 121 -6.61 -17.10 -9.37
CA VAL A 121 -7.70 -18.08 -9.22
C VAL A 121 -7.21 -19.47 -9.61
N GLN A 122 -7.48 -20.47 -8.78
CA GLN A 122 -7.05 -21.84 -9.03
C GLN A 122 -8.09 -22.84 -8.54
N THR A 123 -8.56 -23.69 -9.45
CA THR A 123 -9.31 -24.91 -9.10
C THR A 123 -8.33 -26.05 -8.84
N VAL A 124 -8.50 -26.76 -7.73
CA VAL A 124 -7.51 -27.77 -7.28
C VAL A 124 -8.22 -29.06 -6.90
N PRO A 125 -7.78 -30.22 -7.41
CA PRO A 125 -8.37 -31.48 -7.01
C PRO A 125 -8.07 -31.78 -5.54
N THR A 126 -9.04 -32.37 -4.86
CA THR A 126 -8.88 -32.99 -3.54
C THR A 126 -9.62 -34.32 -3.49
N ASN A 127 -9.16 -35.22 -2.63
CA ASN A 127 -9.76 -36.52 -2.40
C ASN A 127 -11.07 -36.46 -1.60
N TYR A 128 -11.32 -35.32 -0.96
CA TYR A 128 -12.43 -35.08 -0.03
C TYR A 128 -13.50 -34.19 -0.66
N GLU A 129 -14.73 -34.28 -0.16
CA GLU A 129 -15.81 -33.34 -0.47
C GLU A 129 -15.87 -32.27 0.64
N PRO A 130 -15.25 -31.08 0.46
CA PRO A 130 -14.89 -30.22 1.59
C PRO A 130 -16.08 -29.70 2.39
N ILE A 131 -17.25 -29.51 1.77
CA ILE A 131 -18.45 -29.01 2.44
C ILE A 131 -18.91 -29.93 3.59
N ARG A 132 -18.55 -31.23 3.53
CA ARG A 132 -18.87 -32.22 4.56
C ARG A 132 -18.05 -32.10 5.84
N TYR A 133 -17.03 -31.24 5.86
CA TYR A 133 -16.09 -31.13 6.97
C TYR A 133 -16.20 -29.77 7.65
N GLY A 134 -16.47 -29.79 8.95
CA GLY A 134 -16.32 -28.60 9.80
C GLY A 134 -14.86 -28.31 10.13
N ILE A 135 -14.64 -27.21 10.83
CA ILE A 135 -13.30 -26.69 11.17
C ILE A 135 -12.38 -27.73 11.84
N ALA A 136 -12.92 -28.61 12.69
CA ALA A 136 -12.12 -29.61 13.40
C ALA A 136 -11.45 -30.64 12.47
N GLN A 137 -11.90 -30.73 11.22
CA GLN A 137 -11.44 -31.68 10.22
C GLN A 137 -10.94 -31.01 8.93
N GLU A 138 -10.92 -29.67 8.86
CA GLU A 138 -10.56 -28.94 7.65
C GLU A 138 -9.16 -29.29 7.13
N GLY A 139 -8.24 -29.63 8.05
CA GLY A 139 -6.88 -30.01 7.71
C GLY A 139 -6.79 -31.26 6.84
N LEU A 140 -7.83 -32.08 6.76
CA LEU A 140 -7.89 -33.23 5.85
C LEU A 140 -7.83 -32.78 4.39
N TRP A 141 -8.75 -31.89 4.00
CA TRP A 141 -8.90 -31.45 2.62
C TRP A 141 -7.97 -30.27 2.30
N ILE A 142 -7.73 -29.34 3.22
CA ILE A 142 -6.79 -28.22 2.99
C ILE A 142 -5.37 -28.76 2.78
N SER A 143 -4.93 -29.72 3.60
CA SER A 143 -3.59 -30.31 3.42
C SER A 143 -3.48 -31.06 2.10
N ASP A 144 -4.55 -31.76 1.69
CA ASP A 144 -4.61 -32.49 0.42
C ASP A 144 -4.53 -31.54 -0.79
N VAL A 145 -5.28 -30.43 -0.76
CA VAL A 145 -5.20 -29.34 -1.75
C VAL A 145 -3.80 -28.74 -1.82
N LEU A 146 -3.21 -28.40 -0.68
CA LEU A 146 -1.88 -27.77 -0.63
C LEU A 146 -0.77 -28.73 -1.09
N ARG A 147 -0.87 -30.03 -0.77
CA ARG A 147 0.05 -31.06 -1.29
C ARG A 147 -0.08 -31.24 -2.80
N ALA A 148 -1.27 -31.12 -3.37
CA ALA A 148 -1.45 -31.15 -4.82
C ALA A 148 -0.68 -30.02 -5.53
N TRP A 149 -0.33 -28.94 -4.82
CA TRP A 149 0.54 -27.87 -5.29
C TRP A 149 2.02 -28.01 -4.93
N GLY A 150 2.41 -29.09 -4.25
CA GLY A 150 3.78 -29.35 -3.84
C GLY A 150 4.18 -28.78 -2.47
N TYR A 151 3.21 -28.26 -1.70
CA TYR A 151 3.45 -27.87 -0.30
C TYR A 151 3.36 -29.10 0.60
N GLU A 152 4.47 -29.81 0.75
CA GLU A 152 4.57 -31.00 1.59
C GLU A 152 4.65 -30.66 3.09
N GLY A 153 4.32 -31.63 3.96
CA GLY A 153 4.39 -31.45 5.41
C GLY A 153 3.24 -32.11 6.17
N GLY A 154 3.34 -32.14 7.50
CA GLY A 154 2.33 -32.72 8.39
C GLY A 154 1.33 -31.72 8.98
N ASN A 155 1.56 -30.41 8.79
CA ASN A 155 0.74 -29.34 9.34
C ASN A 155 0.26 -28.43 8.20
N TYR A 156 -1.06 -28.41 7.97
CA TYR A 156 -1.67 -27.62 6.89
C TYR A 156 -1.58 -26.11 7.08
N ILE A 157 -1.46 -25.63 8.31
CA ILE A 157 -1.24 -24.20 8.59
C ILE A 157 0.15 -23.78 8.10
N GLU A 158 1.19 -24.59 8.36
CA GLU A 158 2.55 -24.32 7.86
C GLU A 158 2.64 -24.44 6.33
N GLN A 159 1.90 -25.38 5.73
CA GLN A 159 1.76 -25.46 4.28
C GLN A 159 1.11 -24.18 3.72
N ALA A 160 0.08 -23.65 4.38
CA ALA A 160 -0.60 -22.43 3.96
C ALA A 160 0.29 -21.18 4.11
N TYR A 161 1.06 -21.08 5.19
CA TYR A 161 2.07 -20.03 5.35
C TYR A 161 3.11 -20.08 4.24
N SER A 162 3.66 -21.25 3.95
CA SER A 162 4.63 -21.45 2.87
C SER A 162 4.05 -21.04 1.52
N ALA A 163 2.79 -21.45 1.25
CA ALA A 163 2.09 -21.08 0.03
C ALA A 163 1.84 -19.58 -0.12
N ALA A 164 1.54 -18.89 1.00
CA ALA A 164 1.36 -17.44 1.00
C ALA A 164 2.70 -16.70 0.81
N PHE A 165 3.78 -17.12 1.47
CA PHE A 165 5.11 -16.53 1.26
C PHE A 165 5.59 -16.68 -0.19
N ASP A 166 5.46 -17.88 -0.75
CA ASP A 166 5.77 -18.12 -2.16
C ASP A 166 4.94 -17.22 -3.09
N LEU A 167 3.65 -17.04 -2.80
CA LEU A 167 2.79 -16.16 -3.60
C LEU A 167 3.27 -14.71 -3.53
N ARG A 168 3.60 -14.22 -2.33
CA ARG A 168 4.10 -12.86 -2.11
C ARG A 168 5.33 -12.60 -2.96
N ASP A 169 6.29 -13.51 -2.91
CA ASP A 169 7.57 -13.39 -3.61
C ASP A 169 7.39 -13.51 -5.13
N GLN A 170 6.58 -14.49 -5.59
CA GLN A 170 6.27 -14.67 -7.02
C GLN A 170 5.58 -13.45 -7.64
N ARG A 171 4.79 -12.72 -6.85
CA ARG A 171 4.02 -11.57 -7.34
C ARG A 171 4.70 -10.23 -7.06
N GLY A 172 5.77 -10.19 -6.27
CA GLY A 172 6.37 -8.95 -5.80
C GLY A 172 5.33 -8.12 -5.05
N ALA A 173 4.63 -8.75 -4.11
CA ALA A 173 3.61 -8.12 -3.29
C ALA A 173 4.13 -7.79 -1.89
N ASP A 174 3.45 -6.89 -1.21
CA ASP A 174 3.74 -6.55 0.19
C ASP A 174 3.20 -7.62 1.13
N TRP A 175 2.00 -8.14 0.80
CA TRP A 175 1.27 -9.16 1.53
C TRP A 175 0.76 -10.24 0.60
N ALA A 176 0.46 -11.40 1.17
CA ALA A 176 -0.21 -12.49 0.48
C ALA A 176 -1.18 -13.21 1.40
N THR A 177 -2.34 -13.57 0.86
CA THR A 177 -3.36 -14.32 1.60
C THR A 177 -4.09 -15.30 0.70
N THR A 178 -4.72 -16.30 1.30
CA THR A 178 -5.48 -17.35 0.61
C THR A 178 -6.95 -17.32 1.03
N ILE A 179 -7.86 -17.44 0.08
CA ILE A 179 -9.30 -17.60 0.31
C ILE A 179 -9.70 -18.92 -0.31
N PHE A 180 -10.15 -19.87 0.50
CA PHE A 180 -10.77 -21.09 0.02
C PHE A 180 -12.26 -20.86 -0.15
N ILE A 181 -12.78 -21.00 -1.37
CA ILE A 181 -14.23 -21.06 -1.59
C ILE A 181 -14.61 -22.52 -1.83
N VAL A 182 -15.47 -23.05 -0.97
CA VAL A 182 -15.95 -24.43 -1.02
C VAL A 182 -17.30 -24.46 -1.73
N ASN A 183 -17.43 -25.31 -2.74
CA ASN A 183 -18.70 -25.47 -3.46
C ASN A 183 -19.78 -26.04 -2.52
N SER A 184 -20.95 -25.40 -2.54
CA SER A 184 -22.10 -25.68 -1.66
C SER A 184 -23.42 -25.68 -2.44
N ALA A 185 -23.35 -25.72 -3.77
CA ALA A 185 -24.49 -25.45 -4.64
C ALA A 185 -25.62 -26.48 -4.58
N ARG A 186 -25.36 -27.68 -4.06
CA ARG A 186 -26.32 -28.76 -3.85
C ARG A 186 -26.49 -29.10 -2.36
N ASP A 187 -25.99 -28.24 -1.48
CA ASP A 187 -26.09 -28.34 -0.03
C ASP A 187 -27.00 -27.24 0.54
N ASP A 188 -27.06 -27.09 1.87
CA ASP A 188 -27.82 -26.05 2.56
C ASP A 188 -27.04 -24.75 2.79
N GLY A 189 -25.82 -24.68 2.24
CA GLY A 189 -24.92 -23.54 2.32
C GLY A 189 -24.03 -23.52 3.56
N TYR A 190 -24.05 -24.58 4.38
CA TYR A 190 -23.24 -24.71 5.59
C TYR A 190 -22.31 -25.92 5.56
N PHE A 191 -21.17 -25.78 6.24
CA PHE A 191 -20.33 -26.90 6.63
C PHE A 191 -21.02 -27.76 7.68
N ALA A 192 -20.52 -28.99 7.89
CA ALA A 192 -21.08 -29.94 8.86
C ALA A 192 -21.14 -29.45 10.32
N ASP A 193 -20.39 -28.39 10.68
CA ASP A 193 -20.43 -27.75 12.00
C ASP A 193 -21.33 -26.51 12.08
N GLY A 194 -22.08 -26.21 11.00
CA GLY A 194 -23.03 -25.11 10.91
C GLY A 194 -22.40 -23.74 10.59
N ARG A 195 -21.11 -23.68 10.25
CA ARG A 195 -20.48 -22.46 9.72
C ARG A 195 -20.70 -22.37 8.22
N PHE A 196 -20.62 -21.16 7.68
CA PHE A 196 -20.56 -20.93 6.22
C PHE A 196 -19.34 -20.09 5.83
N ALA A 197 -18.72 -19.42 6.80
CA ALA A 197 -17.53 -18.61 6.62
C ALA A 197 -16.73 -18.59 7.94
N TYR A 198 -15.41 -18.48 7.82
CA TYR A 198 -14.49 -18.24 8.93
C TYR A 198 -13.09 -17.86 8.40
N ALA A 199 -12.28 -17.24 9.26
CA ALA A 199 -10.94 -16.80 8.92
C ALA A 199 -9.94 -16.97 10.07
N TYR A 200 -8.68 -17.16 9.69
CA TYR A 200 -7.56 -17.08 10.61
C TYR A 200 -7.07 -15.63 10.71
N LEU A 201 -7.10 -15.07 11.92
CA LEU A 201 -6.75 -13.68 12.21
C LEU A 201 -5.27 -13.42 11.89
N ASN A 202 -5.00 -12.39 11.08
CA ASN A 202 -3.67 -12.12 10.50
C ASN A 202 -3.16 -13.24 9.54
N GLY A 203 -4.09 -13.99 8.95
CA GLY A 203 -3.81 -15.06 8.00
C GLY A 203 -3.50 -16.40 8.67
N PRO A 204 -3.14 -17.44 7.89
CA PRO A 204 -2.78 -17.36 6.46
C PRO A 204 -3.95 -17.48 5.47
N PHE A 205 -5.15 -17.84 5.92
CA PHE A 205 -6.29 -18.02 5.01
C PHE A 205 -7.67 -17.83 5.66
N SER A 206 -8.68 -17.69 4.81
CA SER A 206 -10.11 -17.80 5.15
C SER A 206 -10.78 -18.92 4.33
N VAL A 207 -11.92 -19.38 4.81
CA VAL A 207 -12.74 -20.42 4.18
C VAL A 207 -14.19 -19.96 4.14
N ILE A 208 -14.82 -20.05 2.97
CA ILE A 208 -16.17 -19.54 2.74
C ILE A 208 -16.92 -20.51 1.82
N THR A 209 -18.21 -20.75 2.06
CA THR A 209 -19.06 -21.50 1.13
C THR A 209 -19.40 -20.68 -0.11
N SER A 210 -19.57 -21.33 -1.26
CA SER A 210 -19.76 -20.69 -2.56
C SER A 210 -21.03 -19.84 -2.68
N ASP A 211 -21.98 -20.05 -1.78
CA ASP A 211 -23.20 -19.26 -1.65
C ASP A 211 -23.20 -18.35 -0.43
N GLY A 212 -22.16 -18.32 0.40
CA GLY A 212 -22.13 -17.51 1.62
C GLY A 212 -23.25 -17.88 2.60
N GLY A 213 -23.72 -19.14 2.57
CA GLY A 213 -24.78 -19.67 3.42
C GLY A 213 -26.07 -18.83 3.40
N PRO A 214 -26.51 -18.27 4.55
CA PRO A 214 -27.79 -17.58 4.65
C PRO A 214 -27.85 -16.29 3.80
N TYR A 215 -26.69 -15.77 3.39
CA TYR A 215 -26.57 -14.56 2.59
C TYR A 215 -26.80 -14.81 1.09
N THR A 216 -26.71 -16.07 0.65
CA THR A 216 -26.77 -16.50 -0.74
C THR A 216 -25.69 -15.83 -1.62
N THR A 217 -25.53 -16.30 -2.84
CA THR A 217 -24.58 -15.71 -3.80
C THR A 217 -24.83 -14.21 -4.03
N ARG A 218 -26.02 -13.70 -3.72
CA ARG A 218 -26.36 -12.27 -3.78
C ARG A 218 -25.48 -11.38 -2.89
N TRP A 219 -24.98 -11.90 -1.77
CA TRP A 219 -24.20 -11.12 -0.81
C TRP A 219 -22.83 -11.73 -0.54
N LEU A 220 -22.39 -12.67 -1.38
CA LEU A 220 -21.09 -13.33 -1.25
C LEU A 220 -19.92 -12.34 -1.16
N ARG A 221 -19.87 -11.30 -2.02
CA ARG A 221 -18.91 -10.19 -1.90
C ARG A 221 -18.85 -9.52 -0.52
N ALA A 222 -19.97 -9.42 0.20
CA ALA A 222 -20.00 -8.81 1.52
C ALA A 222 -19.42 -9.77 2.57
N VAL A 223 -19.72 -11.07 2.46
CA VAL A 223 -19.10 -12.12 3.29
C VAL A 223 -17.59 -12.16 3.03
N ILE A 224 -17.17 -12.19 1.76
CA ILE A 224 -15.74 -12.17 1.41
C ILE A 224 -15.06 -10.91 1.96
N ALA A 225 -15.69 -9.72 1.83
CA ALA A 225 -15.11 -8.49 2.36
C ALA A 225 -14.95 -8.53 3.89
N HIS A 226 -15.93 -9.11 4.60
CA HIS A 226 -15.89 -9.32 6.05
C HIS A 226 -14.74 -10.27 6.44
N GLU A 227 -14.70 -11.48 5.88
CA GLU A 227 -13.65 -12.47 6.19
C GLU A 227 -12.25 -11.98 5.81
N PHE A 228 -12.15 -11.21 4.72
CA PHE A 228 -10.89 -10.62 4.30
C PHE A 228 -10.33 -9.65 5.33
N ALA A 229 -11.18 -8.95 6.09
CA ALA A 229 -10.73 -8.04 7.13
C ALA A 229 -10.02 -8.78 8.28
N HIS A 230 -10.49 -9.99 8.63
CA HIS A 230 -9.84 -10.82 9.65
C HIS A 230 -8.43 -11.25 9.23
N LEU A 231 -8.19 -11.49 7.94
CA LEU A 231 -6.85 -11.79 7.42
C LEU A 231 -5.85 -10.66 7.70
N PHE A 232 -6.32 -9.46 8.01
CA PHE A 232 -5.52 -8.28 8.37
C PHE A 232 -5.79 -7.79 9.81
N GLY A 233 -6.35 -8.66 10.66
CA GLY A 233 -6.42 -8.42 12.10
C GLY A 233 -7.67 -7.69 12.58
N ALA A 234 -8.66 -7.39 11.73
CA ALA A 234 -9.93 -6.85 12.22
C ALA A 234 -10.68 -7.91 13.05
N LEU A 235 -11.29 -7.49 14.15
CA LEU A 235 -12.14 -8.32 14.99
C LEU A 235 -13.61 -8.13 14.62
N ASP A 236 -14.41 -9.14 14.91
CA ASP A 236 -15.85 -9.01 14.89
C ASP A 236 -16.39 -8.03 15.91
N GLN A 237 -17.52 -7.46 15.55
CA GLN A 237 -18.25 -6.49 16.34
C GLN A 237 -19.71 -6.87 16.51
N TYR A 238 -20.17 -7.98 15.95
CA TYR A 238 -21.53 -8.44 16.14
C TYR A 238 -21.71 -9.20 17.47
N SER A 239 -22.95 -9.32 17.93
CA SER A 239 -23.23 -9.72 19.32
C SER A 239 -22.80 -11.17 19.62
N SER A 240 -23.09 -12.10 18.70
CA SER A 240 -22.75 -13.51 18.84
C SER A 240 -21.25 -13.81 18.78
N ALA A 241 -20.41 -12.88 18.30
CA ALA A 241 -18.96 -13.03 18.31
C ALA A 241 -18.36 -12.98 19.72
N ASN A 242 -19.09 -12.45 20.71
CA ASN A 242 -18.64 -12.31 22.10
C ASN A 242 -17.31 -11.55 22.27
N VAL A 243 -16.99 -10.64 21.35
CA VAL A 243 -15.78 -9.80 21.40
C VAL A 243 -15.98 -8.67 22.41
N SER A 244 -15.15 -8.62 23.46
CA SER A 244 -15.21 -7.58 24.49
C SER A 244 -14.50 -6.29 24.04
N CYS A 245 -14.96 -5.14 24.54
CA CYS A 245 -14.36 -3.83 24.21
C CYS A 245 -12.86 -3.68 24.49
N ASP A 246 -12.33 -4.46 25.42
CA ASP A 246 -10.91 -4.38 25.81
C ASP A 246 -10.03 -5.26 24.91
N LEU A 247 -10.63 -6.11 24.06
CA LEU A 247 -9.87 -6.94 23.13
C LEU A 247 -9.22 -6.05 22.07
N ARG A 248 -7.94 -6.32 21.83
CA ARG A 248 -7.07 -5.59 20.90
C ARG A 248 -6.56 -6.51 19.83
N SER A 249 -6.41 -5.98 18.62
CA SER A 249 -5.96 -6.75 17.47
C SER A 249 -5.27 -5.88 16.42
N GLY A 250 -4.76 -6.56 15.39
CA GLY A 250 -4.05 -5.95 14.27
C GLY A 250 -2.65 -5.47 14.64
N TYR A 251 -1.93 -5.02 13.62
CA TYR A 251 -0.56 -4.53 13.76
C TYR A 251 -0.42 -3.39 14.77
N LEU A 252 -1.40 -2.48 14.80
CA LEU A 252 -1.43 -1.32 15.71
C LEU A 252 -1.94 -1.66 17.12
N PHE A 253 -2.30 -2.93 17.39
CA PHE A 253 -2.84 -3.41 18.66
C PHE A 253 -4.01 -2.54 19.17
N ALA A 254 -4.94 -2.25 18.25
CA ALA A 254 -6.04 -1.31 18.45
C ALA A 254 -7.24 -1.99 19.13
N PRO A 255 -7.90 -1.34 20.10
CA PRO A 255 -9.08 -1.90 20.79
C PRO A 255 -10.29 -1.89 19.87
N THR A 256 -11.23 -2.81 20.09
CA THR A 256 -12.56 -2.78 19.45
C THR A 256 -13.52 -1.88 20.22
N THR A 257 -13.90 -0.73 19.65
CA THR A 257 -14.77 0.25 20.34
C THR A 257 -16.23 0.18 19.88
N ASN A 258 -16.54 -0.71 18.94
CA ASN A 258 -17.84 -0.80 18.27
C ASN A 258 -18.49 -2.19 18.38
N SER A 259 -18.09 -3.04 19.33
CA SER A 259 -18.72 -4.36 19.52
C SER A 259 -20.12 -4.28 20.16
N MET A 260 -21.04 -5.11 19.65
CA MET A 260 -22.41 -5.31 20.14
C MET A 260 -22.49 -6.15 21.42
N PHE A 261 -21.48 -6.97 21.71
CA PHE A 261 -21.55 -7.95 22.80
C PHE A 261 -21.73 -7.29 24.18
N ASN A 262 -20.97 -6.23 24.45
CA ASN A 262 -21.02 -5.50 25.72
C ASN A 262 -21.20 -3.98 25.53
N ASN A 263 -21.79 -3.57 24.39
CA ASN A 263 -22.10 -2.19 24.04
C ASN A 263 -20.89 -1.25 24.18
N CYS A 264 -19.83 -1.55 23.42
CA CYS A 264 -18.65 -0.71 23.36
C CYS A 264 -19.03 0.69 22.87
N GLY A 265 -18.33 1.73 23.32
CA GLY A 265 -18.79 3.12 23.34
C GLY A 265 -19.30 3.76 22.04
N THR A 266 -19.28 3.05 20.91
CA THR A 266 -19.86 3.47 19.63
C THR A 266 -20.88 2.46 19.07
N ASN A 267 -21.83 2.95 18.28
CA ASN A 267 -22.81 2.14 17.54
C ASN A 267 -22.84 2.61 16.08
N GLU A 268 -21.66 2.54 15.45
CA GLU A 268 -21.46 2.96 14.07
C GLU A 268 -21.66 1.78 13.11
N PRO A 269 -22.22 2.00 11.90
CA PRO A 269 -22.21 0.99 10.85
C PRO A 269 -20.78 0.53 10.55
N SER A 270 -20.58 -0.77 10.41
CA SER A 270 -19.28 -1.37 10.11
C SER A 270 -19.48 -2.75 9.51
N ILE A 271 -18.70 -3.08 8.48
CA ILE A 271 -18.72 -4.42 7.88
C ILE A 271 -18.40 -5.53 8.90
N MET A 272 -17.67 -5.20 9.98
CA MET A 272 -17.38 -6.13 11.08
C MET A 272 -18.55 -6.30 12.06
N ARG A 273 -19.59 -5.46 11.97
CA ARG A 273 -20.75 -5.43 12.87
C ARG A 273 -22.01 -5.94 12.20
N GLU A 274 -22.21 -5.64 10.92
CA GLU A 274 -23.34 -6.07 10.10
C GLU A 274 -22.94 -6.02 8.62
N LEU A 275 -23.28 -7.03 7.82
CA LEU A 275 -22.76 -7.17 6.44
C LEU A 275 -23.49 -6.32 5.41
N ILE A 276 -24.81 -6.45 5.30
CA ILE A 276 -25.57 -6.04 4.12
C ILE A 276 -25.60 -4.52 3.99
N THR A 277 -26.00 -3.84 5.06
CA THR A 277 -26.12 -2.38 5.05
C THR A 277 -24.74 -1.76 5.00
N SER A 278 -23.81 -2.24 5.83
CA SER A 278 -22.45 -1.69 5.89
C SER A 278 -21.69 -1.87 4.57
N PHE A 279 -21.82 -3.01 3.89
CA PHE A 279 -21.26 -3.19 2.57
C PHE A 279 -21.86 -2.20 1.58
N THR A 280 -23.19 -2.07 1.55
CA THR A 280 -23.91 -1.19 0.62
C THR A 280 -23.49 0.28 0.77
N ILE A 281 -23.32 0.77 1.99
CA ILE A 281 -22.94 2.17 2.26
C ILE A 281 -21.43 2.38 2.35
N GLY A 282 -20.63 1.31 2.30
CA GLY A 282 -19.17 1.41 2.40
C GLY A 282 -18.64 1.67 3.82
N ALA A 283 -19.33 1.20 4.85
CA ALA A 283 -19.00 1.53 6.23
C ALA A 283 -17.96 0.57 6.85
N VAL A 284 -16.94 1.16 7.44
CA VAL A 284 -15.93 0.53 8.30
C VAL A 284 -15.67 1.53 9.42
N ASP A 285 -15.96 1.15 10.66
CA ASP A 285 -15.79 2.04 11.81
C ASP A 285 -14.31 2.28 12.13
N VAL A 286 -14.05 3.28 12.98
CA VAL A 286 -12.70 3.71 13.35
C VAL A 286 -11.88 2.59 14.00
N SER A 287 -12.48 1.74 14.83
CA SER A 287 -11.74 0.67 15.49
C SER A 287 -11.35 -0.46 14.54
N ALA A 288 -12.25 -0.87 13.64
CA ALA A 288 -11.92 -1.82 12.58
C ALA A 288 -10.84 -1.25 11.64
N ARG A 289 -10.94 0.02 11.24
CA ARG A 289 -9.88 0.71 10.45
C ARG A 289 -8.53 0.68 11.15
N ALA A 290 -8.48 1.00 12.45
CA ALA A 290 -7.23 0.98 13.21
C ALA A 290 -6.65 -0.44 13.35
N GLN A 291 -7.48 -1.47 13.49
CA GLN A 291 -7.04 -2.87 13.50
C GLN A 291 -6.46 -3.29 12.14
N LEU A 292 -7.02 -2.80 11.04
CA LEU A 292 -6.50 -3.00 9.68
C LEU A 292 -5.20 -2.21 9.40
N GLY A 293 -4.70 -1.40 10.35
CA GLY A 293 -3.54 -0.52 10.14
C GLY A 293 -3.87 0.84 9.53
N TYR A 294 -5.15 1.13 9.29
CA TYR A 294 -5.63 2.41 8.73
C TYR A 294 -5.88 3.42 9.85
N ARG A 295 -4.81 4.00 10.37
CA ARG A 295 -4.84 5.12 11.32
C ARG A 295 -3.82 6.15 10.88
N ASP A 296 -4.18 7.42 10.91
CA ASP A 296 -3.30 8.56 10.68
C ASP A 296 -3.34 9.40 11.96
N SER A 297 -2.29 9.29 12.77
CA SER A 297 -2.26 9.86 14.12
C SER A 297 -1.92 11.34 14.16
N ASP A 298 -1.20 11.87 13.15
CA ASP A 298 -0.75 13.26 13.11
C ASP A 298 -1.48 14.12 12.06
N GLY A 299 -2.28 13.49 11.20
CA GLY A 299 -3.21 14.13 10.27
C GLY A 299 -2.56 14.66 9.00
N ASP A 300 -1.41 14.13 8.61
CA ASP A 300 -0.67 14.57 7.42
C ASP A 300 -1.16 13.89 6.12
N GLY A 301 -2.06 12.91 6.23
CA GLY A 301 -2.62 12.14 5.11
C GLY A 301 -1.88 10.84 4.81
N VAL A 302 -0.84 10.48 5.56
CA VAL A 302 -0.13 9.21 5.53
C VAL A 302 -0.55 8.39 6.76
N ILE A 303 -0.99 7.15 6.55
CA ILE A 303 -1.34 6.28 7.69
C ILE A 303 -0.07 5.83 8.42
N ASP A 304 -0.14 5.69 9.74
CA ASP A 304 0.94 5.31 10.67
C ASP A 304 1.84 4.19 10.13
N VAL A 305 1.25 3.10 9.60
CA VAL A 305 2.03 1.94 9.08
C VAL A 305 2.84 2.26 7.82
N LEU A 306 2.52 3.36 7.13
CA LEU A 306 3.27 3.94 6.01
C LEU A 306 3.99 5.25 6.38
N ASP A 307 3.74 5.82 7.55
CA ASP A 307 4.42 7.02 8.04
C ASP A 307 5.71 6.62 8.79
N THR A 308 6.62 6.06 8.00
CA THR A 308 7.90 5.56 8.47
C THR A 308 9.03 6.49 8.05
N THR A 309 10.16 6.43 8.76
CA THR A 309 11.34 7.24 8.44
C THR A 309 12.53 6.35 8.15
N PRO A 310 13.28 6.58 7.06
CA PRO A 310 14.45 5.79 6.75
C PRO A 310 15.62 6.11 7.66
N THR A 311 16.52 5.14 7.78
CA THR A 311 17.83 5.27 8.41
C THR A 311 18.93 5.03 7.39
N ILE A 312 20.06 5.70 7.58
CA ILE A 312 21.22 5.62 6.69
C ILE A 312 22.47 5.38 7.53
N THR A 313 23.29 4.44 7.08
CA THR A 313 24.56 4.08 7.71
C THR A 313 25.67 4.05 6.67
N LEU A 314 26.80 4.66 7.00
CA LEU A 314 28.03 4.54 6.21
C LEU A 314 28.70 3.20 6.54
N THR A 315 28.71 2.26 5.60
CA THR A 315 29.22 0.90 5.81
C THR A 315 30.70 0.78 5.47
N ALA A 316 31.15 1.49 4.44
CA ALA A 316 32.55 1.48 4.03
C ALA A 316 33.01 2.84 3.51
N THR A 317 34.30 3.10 3.67
CA THR A 317 34.99 4.24 3.06
C THR A 317 36.31 3.76 2.49
N GLY A 318 36.41 3.82 1.16
CA GLY A 318 37.64 3.59 0.43
C GLY A 318 38.29 4.93 0.10
N GLN A 319 39.46 5.20 0.67
CA GLN A 319 40.23 6.39 0.34
C GLN A 319 41.69 6.01 0.12
N THR A 320 42.23 6.37 -1.04
CA THR A 320 43.65 6.20 -1.36
C THR A 320 44.27 7.55 -1.75
N LEU A 321 45.58 7.67 -1.56
CA LEU A 321 46.30 8.91 -1.90
C LEU A 321 46.08 9.25 -3.38
N SER A 322 45.89 10.54 -3.69
CA SER A 322 45.67 11.02 -5.06
C SER A 322 44.43 10.45 -5.76
N HIS A 323 43.45 9.92 -5.03
CA HIS A 323 42.17 9.46 -5.58
C HIS A 323 41.00 10.03 -4.77
N ARG A 324 39.83 10.08 -5.41
CA ARG A 324 38.58 10.49 -4.78
C ARG A 324 38.10 9.40 -3.81
N PRO A 325 37.45 9.75 -2.70
CA PRO A 325 36.87 8.75 -1.82
C PRO A 325 35.71 8.04 -2.49
N MET A 326 35.67 6.72 -2.34
CA MET A 326 34.50 5.89 -2.60
C MET A 326 33.83 5.60 -1.27
N VAL A 327 32.52 5.80 -1.17
CA VAL A 327 31.76 5.42 0.02
C VAL A 327 30.65 4.45 -0.34
N GLU A 328 30.36 3.56 0.60
CA GLU A 328 29.21 2.67 0.55
C GLU A 328 28.26 3.02 1.68
N LEU A 329 26.98 3.15 1.35
CA LEU A 329 25.90 3.48 2.26
C LEU A 329 24.91 2.32 2.25
N MET A 330 24.47 1.90 3.43
CA MET A 330 23.30 1.05 3.59
C MET A 330 22.16 1.89 4.14
N VAL A 331 21.03 1.83 3.46
CA VAL A 331 19.80 2.54 3.83
C VAL A 331 18.72 1.52 4.11
N ARG A 332 17.93 1.76 5.15
CA ARG A 332 16.78 0.92 5.50
C ARG A 332 15.63 1.77 6.00
N ASP A 333 14.44 1.54 5.48
CA ASP A 333 13.21 2.09 6.02
C ASP A 333 12.75 1.28 7.25
N LEU A 334 12.52 1.97 8.36
CA LEU A 334 12.15 1.34 9.62
C LEU A 334 10.63 1.25 9.73
N GLY A 335 10.11 0.04 9.89
CA GLY A 335 8.68 -0.18 10.09
C GLY A 335 8.10 0.58 11.28
N TYR A 336 6.85 0.98 11.18
CA TYR A 336 6.13 1.54 12.32
C TYR A 336 6.09 0.49 13.45
N PRO A 337 6.41 0.82 14.70
CA PRO A 337 6.51 -0.19 15.75
C PRO A 337 5.19 -0.93 16.04
N SER A 338 5.25 -2.25 16.19
CA SER A 338 4.11 -3.08 16.62
C SER A 338 4.36 -3.71 18.00
N PRO A 339 3.41 -3.62 18.95
CA PRO A 339 3.53 -4.28 20.24
C PRO A 339 3.40 -5.82 20.19
N VAL A 340 2.90 -6.38 19.09
CA VAL A 340 2.44 -7.78 19.01
C VAL A 340 2.94 -8.53 17.78
N GLN A 341 3.56 -7.85 16.82
CA GLN A 341 4.11 -8.44 15.60
C GLN A 341 5.50 -7.86 15.31
N PRO A 342 6.31 -8.49 14.44
CA PRO A 342 7.56 -7.89 14.00
C PRO A 342 7.35 -6.58 13.25
N ASP A 343 8.21 -5.60 13.54
CA ASP A 343 8.21 -4.29 12.88
C ASP A 343 8.55 -4.45 11.40
N VAL A 344 7.74 -3.84 10.53
CA VAL A 344 7.93 -3.92 9.09
C VAL A 344 7.49 -2.66 8.35
N SER A 345 8.32 -2.22 7.42
CA SER A 345 7.97 -1.24 6.41
C SER A 345 7.74 -1.91 5.06
N ILE A 346 6.82 -1.35 4.29
CA ILE A 346 6.60 -1.63 2.87
C ILE A 346 6.91 -0.42 2.00
N ASN A 347 7.54 0.63 2.55
CA ASN A 347 7.96 1.80 1.79
C ASN A 347 9.35 1.59 1.21
N PRO A 348 9.47 1.48 -0.12
CA PRO A 348 10.77 1.54 -0.76
C PRO A 348 11.49 2.84 -0.42
N ILE A 349 12.80 2.77 -0.38
CA ILE A 349 13.63 3.97 -0.48
C ILE A 349 13.37 4.58 -1.85
N GLN A 350 13.21 5.90 -1.89
CA GLN A 350 12.92 6.64 -3.11
C GLN A 350 14.16 7.36 -3.64
N SER A 351 15.03 7.80 -2.75
CA SER A 351 16.33 8.39 -3.10
C SER A 351 17.30 8.37 -1.94
N VAL A 352 18.58 8.33 -2.28
CA VAL A 352 19.69 8.61 -1.36
C VAL A 352 20.45 9.80 -1.89
N GLU A 353 20.74 10.74 -1.02
CA GLU A 353 21.31 12.02 -1.38
C GLU A 353 22.53 12.34 -0.52
N TYR A 354 23.48 13.06 -1.11
CA TYR A 354 24.63 13.59 -0.39
C TYR A 354 24.85 15.07 -0.68
N ARG A 355 25.49 15.79 0.23
CA ARG A 355 25.85 17.20 0.06
C ARG A 355 27.25 17.45 0.58
N VAL A 356 28.00 18.33 -0.07
CA VAL A 356 29.34 18.75 0.37
C VAL A 356 29.26 20.19 0.88
N GLY A 357 29.52 20.40 2.18
CA GLY A 357 29.35 21.70 2.82
C GLY A 357 27.94 22.26 2.61
N ASP A 358 27.84 23.47 2.04
CA ASP A 358 26.58 24.16 1.78
C ASP A 358 26.08 23.98 0.33
N SER A 359 26.55 22.97 -0.41
CA SER A 359 26.10 22.72 -1.79
C SER A 359 24.62 22.30 -1.88
N ASP A 360 24.09 22.18 -3.08
CA ASP A 360 22.81 21.47 -3.25
C ASP A 360 22.98 19.97 -2.98
N TRP A 361 21.89 19.32 -2.55
CA TRP A 361 21.82 17.87 -2.42
C TRP A 361 21.99 17.20 -3.79
N GLN A 362 22.94 16.29 -3.88
CA GLN A 362 23.30 15.48 -5.02
C GLN A 362 22.63 14.11 -4.89
N LEU A 363 22.19 13.53 -6.01
CA LEU A 363 21.64 12.18 -6.01
C LEU A 363 22.78 11.15 -6.00
N ALA A 364 22.69 10.16 -5.14
CA ALA A 364 23.50 8.95 -5.20
C ALA A 364 22.67 7.82 -5.82
N LEU A 365 23.32 6.94 -6.59
CA LEU A 365 22.64 5.91 -7.36
C LEU A 365 22.69 4.56 -6.64
N PRO A 366 21.60 3.77 -6.67
CA PRO A 366 21.56 2.43 -6.10
C PRO A 366 22.49 1.49 -6.88
N VAL A 367 23.04 0.50 -6.19
CA VAL A 367 24.00 -0.45 -6.77
C VAL A 367 23.35 -1.37 -7.81
N ASP A 368 22.10 -1.76 -7.60
CA ASP A 368 21.33 -2.62 -8.51
C ASP A 368 20.61 -1.82 -9.62
N GLY A 369 20.67 -0.49 -9.57
CA GLY A 369 20.18 0.41 -10.60
C GLY A 369 18.75 0.92 -10.40
N ALA A 370 18.06 0.52 -9.34
CA ALA A 370 16.73 1.05 -9.01
C ALA A 370 16.58 1.28 -7.50
N PHE A 371 15.73 2.24 -7.14
CA PHE A 371 15.31 2.46 -5.76
C PHE A 371 13.91 1.83 -5.63
N ASP A 372 13.87 0.54 -5.30
CA ASP A 372 12.65 -0.28 -5.33
C ASP A 372 12.47 -1.18 -4.10
N GLN A 373 13.43 -1.17 -3.18
CA GLN A 373 13.39 -1.95 -1.95
C GLN A 373 13.34 -1.06 -0.70
N THR A 374 12.83 -1.62 0.40
CA THR A 374 12.85 -0.99 1.73
C THR A 374 14.26 -0.92 2.31
N ARG A 375 15.20 -1.68 1.73
CA ARG A 375 16.62 -1.66 2.03
C ARG A 375 17.39 -1.47 0.73
N GLU A 376 18.30 -0.51 0.73
CA GLU A 376 19.09 -0.17 -0.45
C GLU A 376 20.57 -0.06 -0.11
N VAL A 377 21.40 -0.42 -1.08
CA VAL A 377 22.86 -0.18 -1.03
C VAL A 377 23.23 0.79 -2.12
N VAL A 378 24.00 1.81 -1.75
CA VAL A 378 24.44 2.88 -2.63
C VAL A 378 25.95 2.98 -2.55
N GLN A 379 26.59 3.11 -3.71
CA GLN A 379 28.01 3.42 -3.82
C GLN A 379 28.19 4.75 -4.54
N VAL A 380 29.01 5.64 -3.98
CA VAL A 380 29.29 6.94 -4.57
C VAL A 380 30.76 7.30 -4.47
N GLU A 381 31.35 7.64 -5.62
CA GLU A 381 32.64 8.34 -5.69
C GLU A 381 32.38 9.82 -5.45
N LEU A 382 32.88 10.35 -4.33
CA LEU A 382 32.63 11.73 -3.93
C LEU A 382 33.50 12.68 -4.77
N PRO A 383 32.93 13.72 -5.41
CA PRO A 383 33.67 14.64 -6.28
C PRO A 383 34.48 15.68 -5.49
N LEU A 384 35.37 15.19 -4.61
CA LEU A 384 36.20 15.98 -3.72
C LEU A 384 37.62 16.16 -4.29
N TYR A 385 38.26 17.27 -3.92
CA TYR A 385 39.63 17.64 -4.26
C TYR A 385 40.40 17.96 -2.97
N ASP A 386 41.68 18.31 -3.05
CA ASP A 386 42.53 18.54 -1.88
C ASP A 386 41.90 19.55 -0.90
N GLY A 387 41.90 19.18 0.37
CA GLY A 387 41.26 19.95 1.44
C GLY A 387 40.47 19.09 2.42
N GLU A 388 39.91 19.75 3.43
CA GLU A 388 38.98 19.15 4.38
C GLU A 388 37.54 19.45 3.93
N HIS A 389 36.72 18.40 3.86
CA HIS A 389 35.34 18.47 3.40
C HIS A 389 34.42 17.76 4.39
N VAL A 390 33.29 18.40 4.70
CA VAL A 390 32.20 17.75 5.43
C VAL A 390 31.16 17.32 4.42
N VAL A 391 30.83 16.04 4.40
CA VAL A 391 29.81 15.45 3.54
C VAL A 391 28.66 14.97 4.41
N GLU A 392 27.46 15.37 4.05
CA GLU A 392 26.22 14.92 4.67
C GLU A 392 25.52 13.93 3.76
N PHE A 393 24.89 12.90 4.33
CA PHE A 393 24.10 11.91 3.60
C PHE A 393 22.71 11.80 4.21
N ARG A 394 21.67 11.70 3.38
CA ARG A 394 20.30 11.44 3.82
C ARG A 394 19.58 10.51 2.85
N ALA A 395 18.51 9.90 3.32
CA ALA A 395 17.61 9.09 2.52
C ALA A 395 16.20 9.65 2.55
N VAL A 396 15.43 9.38 1.50
CA VAL A 396 14.02 9.70 1.38
C VAL A 396 13.28 8.43 0.98
N ASN A 397 12.16 8.11 1.62
CA ASN A 397 11.35 6.95 1.27
C ASN A 397 10.17 7.33 0.35
N LEU A 398 9.36 6.33 -0.03
CA LEU A 398 8.23 6.48 -0.95
C LEU A 398 7.17 7.52 -0.50
N VAL A 399 7.03 7.77 0.81
CA VAL A 399 6.07 8.77 1.31
C VAL A 399 6.66 10.17 1.41
N GLY A 400 7.95 10.34 1.10
CA GLY A 400 8.64 11.62 1.15
C GLY A 400 9.30 11.91 2.50
N ASN A 401 9.25 10.99 3.46
CA ASN A 401 9.90 11.14 4.76
C ASN A 401 11.42 11.04 4.61
N VAL A 402 12.11 11.95 5.30
CA VAL A 402 13.55 12.17 5.15
C VAL A 402 14.28 11.72 6.41
N SER A 403 15.34 10.93 6.25
CA SER A 403 16.19 10.53 7.38
C SER A 403 16.88 11.74 8.02
N ALA A 404 17.22 11.64 9.31
CA ALA A 404 18.22 12.53 9.88
C ALA A 404 19.53 12.37 9.07
N PRO A 405 20.19 13.48 8.68
CA PRO A 405 21.42 13.38 7.90
C PRO A 405 22.57 12.88 8.78
N ILE A 406 23.35 11.93 8.28
CA ILE A 406 24.65 11.55 8.87
C ILE A 406 25.75 12.43 8.27
N LYS A 407 26.79 12.74 9.05
CA LYS A 407 27.90 13.58 8.60
C LYS A 407 29.22 12.80 8.65
N GLN A 408 30.05 12.98 7.64
CA GLN A 408 31.39 12.41 7.58
C GLN A 408 32.38 13.45 7.08
N THR A 409 33.52 13.57 7.76
CA THR A 409 34.62 14.43 7.32
C THR A 409 35.62 13.63 6.49
N PHE A 410 36.07 14.22 5.38
CA PHE A 410 37.09 13.67 4.49
C PHE A 410 38.24 14.67 4.36
N THR A 411 39.47 14.17 4.42
CA THR A 411 40.68 14.96 4.16
C THR A 411 41.36 14.43 2.93
N ILE A 412 41.34 15.20 1.83
CA ILE A 412 41.87 14.78 0.54
C ILE A 412 43.25 15.41 0.32
N SER A 413 44.16 14.64 -0.27
CA SER A 413 45.48 15.14 -0.66
C SER A 413 46.00 14.45 -1.92
N GLY A 414 46.74 15.19 -2.74
CA GLY A 414 47.41 14.68 -3.92
C GLY A 414 46.57 14.66 -5.20
N LEU A 415 45.35 15.23 -5.18
CA LEU A 415 44.52 15.49 -6.37
C LEU A 415 44.66 16.93 -6.89
N GLY A 416 45.20 17.83 -6.07
CA GLY A 416 45.27 19.26 -6.36
C GLY A 416 44.04 20.03 -5.88
N VAL A 417 44.06 21.34 -6.05
CA VAL A 417 43.00 22.25 -5.61
C VAL A 417 41.73 22.09 -6.45
N ALA A 418 40.57 22.26 -5.82
CA ALA A 418 39.28 22.24 -6.53
C ALA A 418 39.23 23.33 -7.62
N PRO A 419 38.86 22.96 -8.87
CA PRO A 419 38.58 23.95 -9.91
C PRO A 419 37.43 24.88 -9.52
N VAL A 420 37.52 26.15 -9.90
CA VAL A 420 36.46 27.14 -9.61
C VAL A 420 35.52 27.26 -10.80
N TYR A 421 34.29 26.78 -10.63
CA TYR A 421 33.23 26.89 -11.63
C TYR A 421 32.20 27.95 -11.23
N ARG A 422 31.68 28.69 -12.22
CA ARG A 422 30.55 29.61 -12.04
C ARG A 422 29.55 29.44 -13.18
N LEU A 423 28.27 29.53 -12.86
CA LEU A 423 27.20 29.48 -13.85
C LEU A 423 26.21 30.62 -13.60
N ALA A 424 25.63 31.14 -14.68
CA ALA A 424 24.46 32.00 -14.61
C ALA A 424 23.19 31.16 -14.82
N PRO A 425 22.00 31.68 -14.44
CA PRO A 425 20.73 31.05 -14.82
C PRO A 425 20.67 30.74 -16.32
N ALA A 426 20.04 29.63 -16.67
CA ALA A 426 19.81 29.29 -18.06
C ALA A 426 18.62 30.09 -18.58
N PHE A 427 18.61 30.50 -19.85
CA PHE A 427 17.48 31.23 -20.42
C PHE A 427 17.18 30.78 -21.85
N ILE A 428 15.95 30.97 -22.29
CA ILE A 428 15.52 30.61 -23.64
C ILE A 428 15.42 31.86 -24.52
N GLN A 429 16.12 31.86 -25.64
CA GLN A 429 16.05 32.89 -26.69
C GLN A 429 15.81 32.23 -28.05
N GLU A 430 14.72 32.62 -28.75
CA GLU A 430 14.45 32.21 -30.14
C GLU A 430 14.66 30.70 -30.40
N GLN A 431 14.06 29.84 -29.55
CA GLN A 431 14.18 28.36 -29.58
C GLN A 431 15.56 27.78 -29.23
N THR A 432 16.40 28.55 -28.55
CA THR A 432 17.71 28.11 -28.11
C THR A 432 17.83 28.26 -26.60
N LEU A 433 18.26 27.20 -25.92
CA LEU A 433 18.61 27.25 -24.50
C LEU A 433 20.06 27.72 -24.38
N MET A 434 20.25 28.83 -23.68
CA MET A 434 21.54 29.47 -23.47
C MET A 434 21.97 29.30 -22.02
N VAL A 435 23.23 28.91 -21.81
CA VAL A 435 23.84 28.81 -20.48
C VAL A 435 25.21 29.46 -20.52
N HIS A 436 25.43 30.45 -19.64
CA HIS A 436 26.74 31.05 -19.46
C HIS A 436 27.50 30.36 -18.34
N VAL A 437 28.69 29.89 -18.66
CA VAL A 437 29.54 29.13 -17.74
C VAL A 437 30.97 29.69 -17.73
N GLN A 438 31.58 29.72 -16.55
CA GLN A 438 32.97 30.09 -16.36
C GLN A 438 33.69 28.94 -15.66
N ALA A 439 34.78 28.47 -16.26
CA ALA A 439 35.58 27.37 -15.76
C ALA A 439 37.07 27.63 -16.07
N PRO A 440 38.01 26.94 -15.41
CA PRO A 440 39.42 27.03 -15.77
C PRO A 440 39.70 26.60 -17.23
N PRO A 441 40.69 27.17 -17.92
CA PRO A 441 40.98 26.90 -19.33
C PRO A 441 41.22 25.42 -19.67
N GLU A 442 41.67 24.64 -18.70
CA GLU A 442 41.96 23.20 -18.80
C GLU A 442 40.72 22.30 -18.68
N THR A 443 39.54 22.88 -18.43
CA THR A 443 38.26 22.15 -18.41
C THR A 443 37.99 21.53 -19.78
N GLN A 444 37.79 20.22 -19.82
CA GLN A 444 37.62 19.50 -21.09
C GLN A 444 36.21 19.68 -21.66
N ALA A 445 35.20 19.51 -20.81
CA ALA A 445 33.81 19.41 -21.24
C ALA A 445 32.83 19.90 -20.18
N VAL A 446 31.60 20.14 -20.63
CA VAL A 446 30.43 20.35 -19.78
C VAL A 446 29.40 19.30 -20.14
N GLU A 447 28.79 18.70 -19.13
CA GLU A 447 27.69 17.76 -19.26
C GLU A 447 26.41 18.41 -18.76
N VAL A 448 25.35 18.32 -19.58
CA VAL A 448 24.05 18.94 -19.33
C VAL A 448 22.97 17.87 -19.34
N SER A 449 22.05 17.93 -18.38
CA SER A 449 20.98 16.95 -18.21
C SER A 449 19.70 17.63 -17.71
N THR A 450 18.54 17.16 -18.16
CA THR A 450 17.25 17.48 -17.53
C THR A 450 16.91 16.52 -16.38
N ARG A 451 17.73 15.48 -16.20
CA ARG A 451 17.58 14.47 -15.15
C ARG A 451 18.68 14.63 -14.11
N ARG A 452 18.30 14.56 -12.83
CA ARG A 452 19.22 14.67 -11.69
C ARG A 452 20.19 13.49 -11.55
N ASP A 453 19.84 12.34 -12.11
CA ASP A 453 20.67 11.12 -12.12
C ASP A 453 21.78 11.13 -13.19
N PHE A 454 21.80 12.13 -14.09
CA PHE A 454 22.73 12.19 -15.22
C PHE A 454 22.75 10.92 -16.07
N VAL A 455 21.61 10.24 -16.22
CA VAL A 455 21.49 9.16 -17.20
C VAL A 455 21.50 9.77 -18.61
N ASN A 456 22.47 9.34 -19.43
CA ASN A 456 22.68 9.81 -20.81
C ASN A 456 22.75 11.35 -20.95
N PRO A 457 23.70 12.01 -20.25
CA PRO A 457 23.79 13.46 -20.30
C PRO A 457 24.34 13.92 -21.65
N LEU A 458 23.98 15.13 -22.07
CA LEU A 458 24.56 15.76 -23.24
C LEU A 458 25.95 16.30 -22.90
N ARG A 459 26.99 15.67 -23.45
CA ARG A 459 28.38 16.08 -23.27
C ARG A 459 28.83 17.00 -24.40
N LEU A 460 29.30 18.19 -24.03
CA LEU A 460 29.79 19.21 -24.96
C LEU A 460 31.23 19.61 -24.60
N PRO A 461 32.09 19.90 -25.60
CA PRO A 461 33.38 20.54 -25.34
C PRO A 461 33.18 21.85 -24.59
N TYR A 462 34.08 22.17 -23.65
CA TYR A 462 33.95 23.40 -22.87
C TYR A 462 33.97 24.65 -23.78
N ARG A 463 32.96 25.50 -23.59
CA ARG A 463 32.87 26.87 -24.10
C ARG A 463 32.24 27.74 -23.02
N SER A 464 32.59 29.02 -22.97
CA SER A 464 32.01 29.97 -22.00
C SER A 464 30.51 30.20 -22.20
N GLU A 465 30.01 29.83 -23.37
CA GLU A 465 28.61 29.90 -23.74
C GLU A 465 28.20 28.55 -24.32
N ILE A 466 27.21 27.93 -23.69
CA ILE A 466 26.60 26.69 -24.14
C ILE A 466 25.30 27.06 -24.85
N VAL A 467 25.22 26.65 -26.11
CA VAL A 467 24.11 26.97 -27.01
C VAL A 467 23.47 25.66 -27.45
N LEU A 468 22.26 25.41 -26.97
CA LEU A 468 21.50 24.19 -27.23
C LEU A 468 20.28 24.51 -28.10
N PRO A 469 20.29 24.13 -29.39
CA PRO A 469 19.10 24.28 -30.21
C PRO A 469 17.98 23.37 -29.68
N LEU A 470 16.76 23.89 -29.59
CA LEU A 470 15.57 23.13 -29.20
C LEU A 470 14.75 22.85 -30.48
N PRO A 471 15.00 21.72 -31.17
CA PRO A 471 14.63 21.54 -32.57
C PRO A 471 13.14 21.34 -32.83
N ASN A 472 12.30 21.22 -31.80
CA ASN A 472 10.86 21.09 -31.94
C ASN A 472 10.10 21.62 -30.71
N GLU A 473 8.80 21.88 -30.88
CA GLU A 473 7.94 22.40 -29.82
C GLU A 473 7.79 21.44 -28.63
N LEU A 474 7.94 20.12 -28.83
CA LEU A 474 7.85 19.14 -27.74
C LEU A 474 9.07 19.25 -26.80
N VAL A 475 10.27 19.40 -27.35
CA VAL A 475 11.50 19.65 -26.59
C VAL A 475 11.43 21.01 -25.92
N LEU A 476 10.97 22.05 -26.62
CA LEU A 476 10.72 23.36 -26.01
C LEU A 476 9.74 23.25 -24.85
N SER A 477 8.63 22.52 -25.02
CA SER A 477 7.66 22.26 -23.95
C SER A 477 8.28 21.49 -22.77
N THR A 478 9.18 20.55 -23.04
CA THR A 478 9.87 19.79 -21.99
C THR A 478 10.72 20.72 -21.13
N PHE A 479 11.45 21.66 -21.74
CA PHE A 479 12.26 22.65 -21.02
C PHE A 479 11.44 23.80 -20.41
N THR A 480 10.26 24.13 -20.95
CA THR A 480 9.35 25.10 -20.30
C THR A 480 8.63 24.50 -19.09
N HIS A 481 8.47 23.16 -19.05
CA HIS A 481 7.86 22.46 -17.92
C HIS A 481 8.91 21.85 -16.97
N ALA A 482 10.18 21.76 -17.36
CA ALA A 482 11.31 21.42 -16.50
C ALA A 482 11.89 22.73 -15.91
N PRO A 483 11.58 23.09 -14.65
CA PRO A 483 12.04 24.35 -14.08
C PRO A 483 13.56 24.40 -13.87
N MET A 484 14.25 23.25 -13.98
CA MET A 484 15.65 23.08 -13.64
C MET A 484 16.43 22.32 -14.72
N LEU A 485 17.63 22.81 -15.01
CA LEU A 485 18.67 22.18 -15.79
C LEU A 485 19.80 21.74 -14.86
N TYR A 486 20.33 20.54 -15.03
CA TYR A 486 21.48 20.07 -14.26
C TYR A 486 22.75 20.14 -15.10
N VAL A 487 23.79 20.75 -14.55
CA VAL A 487 25.08 20.95 -15.24
C VAL A 487 26.23 20.45 -14.37
N ARG A 488 27.18 19.73 -14.96
CA ARG A 488 28.47 19.41 -14.31
C ARG A 488 29.63 19.61 -15.28
N PHE A 489 30.80 19.96 -14.74
CA PHE A 489 32.02 20.16 -15.52
C PHE A 489 32.88 18.92 -15.47
N ILE A 490 33.61 18.67 -16.56
CA ILE A 490 34.62 17.62 -16.63
C ILE A 490 35.99 18.28 -16.67
N ASP A 491 36.80 18.03 -15.65
CA ASP A 491 38.11 18.63 -15.49
C ASP A 491 39.16 18.06 -16.47
N ALA A 492 40.41 18.55 -16.34
CA ALA A 492 41.53 18.12 -17.15
C ALA A 492 41.90 16.64 -16.97
N ALA A 493 41.53 16.01 -15.86
CA ALA A 493 41.73 14.59 -15.58
C ALA A 493 40.53 13.72 -16.00
N GLY A 494 39.47 14.33 -16.55
CA GLY A 494 38.26 13.63 -16.94
C GLY A 494 37.28 13.39 -15.79
N LEU A 495 37.50 14.02 -14.63
CA LEU A 495 36.69 13.81 -13.43
C LEU A 495 35.54 14.83 -13.36
N PRO A 496 34.31 14.39 -12.98
CA PRO A 496 33.16 15.28 -12.90
C PRO A 496 33.22 16.19 -11.66
N SER A 497 32.70 17.41 -11.76
CA SER A 497 32.40 18.28 -10.61
C SER A 497 31.15 17.81 -9.85
N LEU A 498 30.83 18.49 -8.75
CA LEU A 498 29.45 18.51 -8.23
C LEU A 498 28.48 18.95 -9.32
N VAL A 499 27.23 18.51 -9.22
CA VAL A 499 26.13 18.96 -10.08
C VAL A 499 25.63 20.31 -9.59
N TYR A 500 25.47 21.24 -10.53
CA TYR A 500 24.82 22.52 -10.34
C TYR A 500 23.39 22.44 -10.88
N ALA A 501 22.41 22.75 -10.02
CA ALA A 501 21.01 22.88 -10.42
C ALA A 501 20.75 24.33 -10.86
N LEU A 502 20.43 24.53 -12.13
CA LEU A 502 20.21 25.83 -12.76
C LEU A 502 18.73 26.02 -13.06
N PRO A 503 18.07 27.06 -12.51
CA PRO A 503 16.73 27.42 -12.98
C PRO A 503 16.78 27.86 -14.45
N ILE A 504 15.70 27.58 -15.17
CA ILE A 504 15.49 28.05 -16.54
C ILE A 504 14.56 29.27 -16.50
N ASP A 505 15.12 30.44 -16.81
CA ASP A 505 14.37 31.68 -16.97
C ASP A 505 13.57 31.63 -18.27
N LEU A 506 12.24 31.61 -18.14
CA LEU A 506 11.33 31.62 -19.28
C LEU A 506 11.02 33.08 -19.71
N PRO A 507 11.01 33.38 -21.01
CA PRO A 507 10.58 34.69 -21.49
C PRO A 507 9.13 34.94 -21.08
N GLU A 508 8.82 36.14 -20.58
CA GLU A 508 7.44 36.49 -20.21
C GLU A 508 6.47 36.32 -21.38
N PRO A 509 5.24 35.80 -21.16
CA PRO A 509 4.28 35.65 -22.22
C PRO A 509 3.98 37.02 -22.82
N VAL A 510 4.27 37.17 -24.12
CA VAL A 510 3.87 38.35 -24.88
C VAL A 510 2.34 38.40 -24.89
N MET A 511 1.75 39.25 -24.05
CA MET A 511 0.34 39.61 -24.13
C MET A 511 0.09 40.32 -25.46
N VAL A 512 -0.24 39.54 -26.49
CA VAL A 512 -0.75 40.07 -27.75
C VAL A 512 -2.16 40.57 -27.45
N MET A 513 -2.29 41.86 -27.18
CA MET A 513 -3.57 42.57 -27.17
C MET A 513 -4.15 42.52 -28.60
N ILE A 514 -4.94 41.50 -28.90
CA ILE A 514 -5.75 41.46 -30.12
C ILE A 514 -6.88 42.48 -29.92
N PRO A 515 -6.97 43.56 -30.72
CA PRO A 515 -8.12 44.44 -30.66
C PRO A 515 -9.33 43.64 -31.14
N LEU A 516 -10.33 43.48 -30.28
CA LEU A 516 -11.63 42.94 -30.67
C LEU A 516 -12.26 43.89 -31.70
N VAL A 517 -12.11 43.59 -32.99
CA VAL A 517 -12.94 44.19 -34.03
C VAL A 517 -14.23 43.38 -34.07
N LEU A 518 -15.26 43.89 -33.39
CA LEU A 518 -16.64 43.44 -33.51
C LEU A 518 -17.08 43.51 -34.97
N ARG A 519 -17.56 42.38 -35.50
CA ARG A 519 -18.51 42.34 -36.61
C ARG A 519 -19.68 41.44 -36.25
#